data_AF-A0A3C1RS67-F1
#
_entry.id   AF-A0A3C1RS67-F1
#
_cell.length_a   1.000
_cell.length_b   1.000
_cell.length_c   1.000
_cell.angle_alpha   90.00
_cell.angle_beta   90.00
_cell.angle_gamma   90.00
#
_symmetry.space_group_name_H-M   'P 1'
#
loop_
_entity.id
_entity.type
_entity.pdbx_description
1 polymer ?
#
loop_
_entity_poly.entity_id
_entity_poly.type
_entity_poly.pdbx_seq_one_letter_code
_entity_poly.pdbx_strand_id
1 'polypeptide(L)'
;MVLVRARCLRTLRVFDMKTSERLFFIALLPPKLIQNQITEIKQYFAQTYNSCHALKSPPHITLQPPFQWLTEDLPTLEQYLTTFAINH
;
A
#
# COMPACT_ATOMS: atom_id res chain seq x y z
N MET A 1 0.37 10.30 -2.04
CA MET A 1 1.18 9.78 -0.91
C MET A 1 1.01 8.28 -0.88
N VAL A 2 1.95 7.54 -1.47
CA VAL A 2 1.91 6.07 -1.56
C VAL A 2 2.29 5.51 -0.19
N LEU A 3 1.41 4.71 0.43
CA LEU A 3 1.68 4.07 1.71
C LEU A 3 2.19 2.65 1.46
N VAL A 4 3.49 2.42 1.64
CA VAL A 4 4.11 1.08 1.63
C VAL A 4 4.44 0.67 3.06
N ARG A 5 3.86 -0.41 3.58
CA ARG A 5 4.23 -1.00 4.88
C ARG A 5 4.74 -2.43 4.69
N ALA A 6 5.98 -2.70 5.10
CA ALA A 6 6.56 -4.04 5.18
C ALA A 6 6.93 -4.38 6.65
N ARG A 7 6.61 -5.59 7.12
CA ARG A 7 7.09 -6.13 8.40
C ARG A 7 8.15 -7.20 8.14
N CYS A 8 9.23 -7.18 8.92
CA CYS A 8 10.40 -8.08 8.81
C CYS A 8 10.49 -8.96 10.07
N LEU A 9 10.64 -10.28 9.90
CA LEU A 9 10.98 -11.26 10.94
C LEU A 9 12.18 -12.09 10.44
N ARG A 10 13.24 -12.18 11.26
CA ARG A 10 14.59 -12.72 10.98
C ARG A 10 14.64 -14.25 10.81
N THR A 11 15.67 -14.80 10.15
CA THR A 11 16.76 -15.69 10.67
C THR A 11 17.80 -16.02 9.54
N LEU A 12 19.03 -16.39 9.93
CA LEU A 12 20.34 -16.31 9.24
C LEU A 12 20.67 -17.23 8.03
N ARG A 13 21.72 -16.79 7.29
CA ARG A 13 22.72 -17.49 6.41
C ARG A 13 22.36 -17.75 4.92
N VAL A 14 22.90 -16.90 4.03
CA VAL A 14 23.84 -17.12 2.89
C VAL A 14 24.14 -15.70 2.34
N PHE A 15 25.39 -15.38 1.97
CA PHE A 15 25.73 -14.16 1.20
C PHE A 15 25.25 -14.37 -0.25
N ASP A 16 23.94 -14.37 -0.36
CA ASP A 16 23.15 -14.24 -1.57
C ASP A 16 22.86 -12.74 -1.61
N MET A 17 23.13 -12.05 -2.72
CA MET A 17 22.67 -10.67 -2.90
C MET A 17 21.15 -10.76 -3.03
N LYS A 18 20.48 -10.97 -1.89
CA LYS A 18 19.05 -11.23 -1.79
C LYS A 18 18.35 -9.97 -2.24
N THR A 19 18.00 -9.97 -3.50
CA THR A 19 16.99 -9.08 -4.02
C THR A 19 15.75 -9.28 -3.18
N SER A 20 15.46 -8.32 -2.29
CA SER A 20 14.41 -8.50 -1.31
C SER A 20 13.07 -8.25 -1.99
N GLU A 21 12.50 -9.32 -2.55
CA GLU A 21 11.14 -9.31 -3.07
C GLU A 21 10.17 -8.99 -1.93
N ARG A 22 9.31 -8.00 -2.17
CA ARG A 22 8.23 -7.62 -1.27
C ARG A 22 6.92 -7.53 -2.02
N LEU A 23 5.83 -7.65 -1.29
CA LEU A 23 4.48 -7.49 -1.82
C LEU A 23 4.11 -6.00 -1.82
N PHE A 24 3.80 -5.46 -3.00
CA PHE A 24 3.36 -4.08 -3.23
C PHE A 24 1.97 -4.07 -3.82
N PHE A 25 1.29 -2.92 -3.79
CA PHE A 25 0.05 -2.66 -4.53
C PHE A 25 0.04 -1.17 -4.90
N ILE A 26 -0.72 -0.81 -5.94
CA ILE A 26 -0.87 0.61 -6.35
C ILE A 26 -2.29 1.04 -6.07
N ALA A 27 -2.45 2.19 -5.42
CA ALA A 27 -3.75 2.71 -5.06
C ALA A 27 -3.79 4.24 -5.06
N LEU A 28 -4.98 4.79 -5.32
CA LEU A 28 -5.28 6.20 -5.13
C LEU A 28 -5.70 6.44 -3.68
N LEU A 29 -5.08 7.45 -3.08
CA LEU A 29 -5.49 7.97 -1.78
C LEU A 29 -6.39 9.19 -2.00
N PRO A 30 -7.64 9.18 -1.53
CA PRO A 30 -8.53 10.32 -1.71
C PRO A 30 -8.07 11.52 -0.85
N PRO A 31 -8.55 12.74 -1.12
CA PRO A 31 -8.25 13.91 -0.29
C PRO A 31 -8.66 13.71 1.17
N LYS A 32 -8.03 14.46 2.09
CA LYS A 32 -8.21 14.28 3.54
C LYS A 32 -9.67 14.39 3.99
N LEU A 33 -10.44 15.31 3.41
CA LEU A 33 -11.86 15.48 3.69
C LEU A 33 -12.65 14.18 3.45
N ILE A 34 -12.46 13.58 2.28
CA ILE A 34 -13.11 12.33 1.88
C ILE A 34 -12.62 11.15 2.74
N GLN A 35 -11.32 11.11 3.05
CA GLN A 35 -10.77 10.09 3.95
C GLN A 35 -11.44 10.12 5.32
N ASN A 36 -11.70 11.31 5.88
CA ASN A 36 -12.36 11.44 7.18
C ASN A 36 -13.80 10.91 7.11
N GLN A 37 -14.58 11.32 6.11
CA GLN A 37 -15.95 10.83 5.90
C GLN A 37 -16.01 9.30 5.76
N ILE A 38 -15.11 8.70 4.97
CA ILE A 38 -15.04 7.24 4.84
C ILE A 38 -14.60 6.57 6.14
N THR A 39 -13.73 7.21 6.92
CA THR A 39 -13.28 6.67 8.21
C THR A 39 -14.42 6.61 9.21
N GLU A 40 -15.31 7.61 9.24
CA GLU A 40 -16.52 7.59 10.08
C GLU A 40 -17.43 6.40 9.72
N ILE A 41 -17.62 6.14 8.43
CA ILE A 41 -18.37 4.95 7.96
C ILE A 41 -17.69 3.66 8.43
N LYS A 42 -16.36 3.54 8.28
CA LYS A 42 -15.61 2.36 8.76
C LYS A 42 -15.74 2.18 10.29
N GLN A 43 -15.74 3.26 11.05
CA GLN A 43 -15.93 3.22 12.51
C GLN A 43 -17.34 2.77 12.88
N TYR A 44 -18.36 3.25 12.20
CA TYR A 44 -19.74 2.78 12.36
C TYR A 44 -19.82 1.26 12.14
N PHE A 45 -19.22 0.75 11.06
CA PHE A 45 -19.21 -0.70 10.78
C PHE A 45 -18.47 -1.53 11.85
N ALA A 46 -17.38 -0.99 12.39
CA ALA A 46 -16.66 -1.63 13.49
C ALA A 46 -17.52 -1.69 14.76
N GLN A 47 -18.23 -0.61 15.09
CA GLN A 47 -19.08 -0.53 16.29
C GLN A 47 -20.36 -1.37 16.16
N THR A 48 -21.03 -1.32 15.01
CA THR A 48 -22.34 -1.96 14.81
C THR A 48 -22.22 -3.43 14.43
N TYR A 49 -21.18 -3.81 13.67
CA TYR A 49 -21.05 -5.16 13.09
C TYR A 49 -19.74 -5.86 13.45
N ASN A 50 -18.89 -5.28 14.31
CA ASN A 50 -17.56 -5.81 14.64
C ASN A 50 -16.65 -6.00 13.40
N SER A 51 -16.90 -5.25 12.33
CA SER A 51 -16.14 -5.33 11.07
C SER A 51 -14.97 -4.33 11.06
N CYS A 52 -13.82 -4.76 11.58
CA CYS A 52 -12.69 -3.87 11.86
C CYS A 52 -11.57 -3.91 10.82
N HIS A 53 -11.60 -4.83 9.85
CA HIS A 53 -10.45 -5.06 8.95
C HIS A 53 -10.09 -3.84 8.11
N ALA A 54 -11.10 -3.08 7.66
CA ALA A 54 -10.94 -1.88 6.85
C ALA A 54 -10.24 -0.72 7.59
N LEU A 55 -10.15 -0.76 8.92
CA LEU A 55 -9.47 0.26 9.74
C LEU A 55 -7.94 0.09 9.78
N LYS A 56 -7.41 -1.04 9.29
CA LYS A 56 -5.95 -1.32 9.28
C LYS A 56 -5.17 -0.44 8.31
N SER A 57 -5.84 0.20 7.36
CA SER A 57 -5.26 1.06 6.34
C SER A 57 -6.18 2.26 6.05
N PRO A 58 -5.63 3.40 5.60
CA PRO A 58 -6.47 4.51 5.14
C PRO A 58 -7.40 4.06 4.00
N PRO A 59 -8.55 4.74 3.82
CA PRO A 59 -9.37 4.58 2.62
C PRO A 59 -8.55 4.78 1.35
N HIS A 60 -8.70 3.87 0.39
CA HIS A 60 -7.98 3.91 -0.88
C HIS A 60 -8.81 3.20 -1.96
N ILE A 61 -8.55 3.53 -3.23
CA ILE A 61 -9.04 2.79 -4.38
C ILE A 61 -7.85 2.05 -4.98
N THR A 62 -7.91 0.72 -5.00
CA THR A 62 -6.86 -0.10 -5.61
C THR A 62 -6.87 0.05 -7.12
N LEU A 63 -5.74 0.45 -7.71
CA LEU A 63 -5.52 0.51 -9.16
C LEU A 63 -4.85 -0.76 -9.68
N GLN A 64 -3.88 -1.29 -8.93
CA GLN A 64 -3.21 -2.55 -9.22
C GLN A 64 -3.30 -3.42 -7.96
N PRO A 65 -3.88 -4.63 -8.05
CA PRO A 65 -3.88 -5.61 -6.96
C PRO A 65 -2.45 -5.96 -6.50
N PRO A 66 -2.29 -6.61 -5.33
CA PRO A 66 -0.97 -6.93 -4.82
C PRO A 66 -0.11 -7.74 -5.79
N PHE A 67 1.17 -7.36 -5.93
CA PHE A 67 2.17 -8.02 -6.78
C PHE A 67 3.53 -8.07 -6.07
N GLN A 68 4.36 -9.06 -6.41
CA GLN A 68 5.74 -9.13 -5.91
C GLN A 68 6.64 -8.22 -6.73
N TRP A 69 7.58 -7.55 -6.07
CA TRP A 69 8.55 -6.69 -6.73
C TRP A 69 9.87 -6.66 -5.95
N LEU A 70 10.98 -6.49 -6.66
CA LEU A 70 12.29 -6.33 -6.04
C LEU A 70 12.39 -4.95 -5.39
N THR A 71 12.81 -4.90 -4.13
CA THR A 71 12.92 -3.62 -3.42
C THR A 71 13.95 -2.68 -4.05
N GLU A 72 15.01 -3.23 -4.65
CA GLU A 72 16.03 -2.45 -5.38
C GLU A 72 15.51 -1.78 -6.66
N ASP A 73 14.49 -2.36 -7.29
CA ASP A 73 13.86 -1.82 -8.51
C ASP A 73 12.69 -0.88 -8.20
N LEU A 74 12.47 -0.55 -6.93
CA LEU A 74 11.42 0.40 -6.54
C LEU A 74 11.61 1.81 -7.15
N PRO A 75 12.84 2.38 -7.22
CA PRO A 75 13.04 3.69 -7.87
C PRO A 75 12.63 3.70 -9.34
N THR A 76 12.89 2.59 -10.06
CA THR A 76 12.48 2.43 -11.46
C THR A 76 10.95 2.44 -11.59
N LEU A 77 10.25 1.72 -10.71
CA LEU A 77 8.79 1.70 -10.69
C LEU A 77 8.21 3.08 -10.37
N GLU A 78 8.78 3.80 -9.40
CA GLU A 78 8.36 5.16 -9.04
C GLU A 78 8.54 6.15 -10.20
N GLN A 79 9.63 6.03 -10.96
CA GLN A 79 9.87 6.84 -12.16
C GLN A 79 8.79 6.59 -13.20
N TYR A 80 8.49 5.32 -13.53
CA TYR A 80 7.46 4.99 -14.52
C TYR A 80 6.08 5.50 -14.10
N LEU A 81 5.70 5.32 -12.84
CA LEU A 81 4.41 5.81 -12.33
C LEU A 81 4.32 7.34 -12.35
N THR A 82 5.43 8.03 -12.08
CA THR A 82 5.50 9.50 -12.15
C THR A 82 5.34 9.99 -13.58
N THR A 83 6.06 9.38 -14.53
CA THR A 83 5.93 9.71 -15.95
C THR A 83 4.51 9.45 -16.45
N PHE A 84 3.90 8.33 -16.07
CA PHE A 84 2.52 8.02 -16.41
C PHE A 84 1.55 9.09 -15.89
N ALA A 85 1.65 9.47 -14.62
CA ALA A 85 0.75 10.44 -13.98
C ALA A 85 0.90 11.90 -14.47
N ILE A 86 2.01 12.23 -15.14
CA ILE A 86 2.21 13.55 -15.75
C ILE A 86 1.66 13.60 -17.17
N ASN A 87 1.71 12.47 -17.90
CA ASN A 87 1.32 12.41 -19.30
C ASN A 87 -0.16 12.03 -19.53
N HIS A 88 -0.84 11.57 -18.49
CA HIS A 88 -2.24 11.14 -18.50
C HIS A 88 -2.95 11.59 -17.23
#